data_AF-A0A2P2M1D1-F1
#
_entry.id   AF-A0A2P2M1D1-F1
#
_cell.length_a   1.000
_cell.length_b   1.000
_cell.length_c   1.000
_cell.angle_alpha   90.00
_cell.angle_beta   90.00
_cell.angle_gamma   90.00
#
_symmetry.space_group_name_H-M   'P 1'
#
loop_
_entity.id
_entity.type
_entity.pdbx_description
1 polymer ?
#
loop_
_entity_poly.entity_id
_entity_poly.type
_entity_poly.pdbx_seq_one_letter_code
_entity_poly.pdbx_strand_id
1 'polypeptide(L)'
;MGPLLETFYNYFKDESDDSPLHLLWKRISEEMRHCVQCIYQHHQAQEMYSIEYESSSIGPLLDVLRSLDEERVTQHLRAINAKLKVEEYDPLHDNADVVSLMYEILMFPVLLDDQSLITEFELFIQAIDNMHELALAGEQQFPGVYALLFFNRRVRTVGRRLARSMDKLSRATDLEPLQPLLSKFVGFLETEVLPLASNSARPRVKLERLSIWLGFTSLFEFLEPPAFEEGILERYPIFFDIVLNHISGDSAEFSHAVSCLKELFKLLGCKLWLRSTLSPSVMRNTLLGQCFHTRNEKMHIDIFDLFPPFLQSLEALQDEEHEKQQRHFLYFLLHQVPVSSNFSILTRRMACKVLITFFWTSSEK
;
A
#
# COMPACT_ATOMS: atom_id res chain seq x y z
N MET A 1 -5.53 -30.65 -19.22
CA MET A 1 -6.90 -30.11 -19.37
C MET A 1 -7.11 -29.20 -18.18
N GLY A 2 -7.16 -27.89 -18.39
CA GLY A 2 -7.42 -26.92 -17.32
C GLY A 2 -8.85 -27.06 -16.79
N PRO A 3 -9.17 -26.47 -15.63
CA PRO A 3 -10.53 -26.45 -15.11
C PRO A 3 -11.47 -25.73 -16.10
N LEU A 4 -12.63 -26.33 -16.38
CA LEU A 4 -13.67 -25.78 -17.26
C LEU A 4 -14.45 -24.69 -16.52
N LEU A 5 -13.86 -23.49 -16.47
CA LEU A 5 -14.38 -22.37 -15.67
C LEU A 5 -15.67 -21.77 -16.26
N GLU A 6 -15.94 -21.93 -17.56
CA GLU A 6 -17.11 -21.37 -18.25
C GLU A 6 -18.43 -21.91 -17.69
N THR A 7 -18.38 -23.10 -17.09
CA THR A 7 -19.51 -23.76 -16.43
C THR A 7 -20.14 -22.85 -15.36
N PHE A 8 -19.34 -21.97 -14.73
CA PHE A 8 -19.79 -21.09 -13.66
C PHE A 8 -20.39 -19.76 -14.15
N TYR A 9 -20.42 -19.49 -15.45
CA TYR A 9 -20.90 -18.19 -15.99
C TYR A 9 -22.29 -17.78 -15.49
N ASN A 10 -23.20 -18.76 -15.33
CA ASN A 10 -24.57 -18.52 -14.89
C ASN A 10 -24.79 -18.94 -13.43
N TYR A 11 -23.74 -19.06 -12.61
CA TYR A 11 -23.85 -19.54 -11.22
C TYR A 11 -24.94 -18.81 -10.43
N PHE A 12 -24.91 -17.47 -10.42
CA PHE A 12 -25.91 -16.67 -9.70
C PHE A 12 -27.30 -16.61 -10.35
N LYS A 13 -27.48 -17.20 -11.53
CA LYS A 13 -28.80 -17.33 -12.18
C LYS A 13 -29.48 -18.67 -11.88
N ASP A 14 -28.73 -19.61 -11.32
CA ASP A 14 -29.27 -20.90 -10.90
C ASP A 14 -29.87 -20.74 -9.50
N GLU A 15 -31.19 -20.89 -9.40
CA GLU A 15 -31.93 -20.67 -8.15
C GLU A 15 -31.92 -21.90 -7.21
N SER A 16 -31.44 -23.05 -7.68
CA SER A 16 -31.46 -24.30 -6.91
C SER A 16 -30.12 -24.56 -6.22
N ASP A 17 -30.13 -24.53 -4.89
CA ASP A 17 -28.94 -24.83 -4.06
C ASP A 17 -28.39 -26.26 -4.28
N ASP A 18 -29.26 -27.21 -4.66
CA ASP A 18 -28.90 -28.61 -4.92
C ASP A 18 -28.55 -28.87 -6.39
N SER A 19 -28.40 -27.82 -7.20
CA SER A 19 -28.05 -27.99 -8.60
C SER A 19 -26.66 -28.62 -8.78
N PRO A 20 -26.42 -29.35 -9.88
CA PRO A 20 -25.09 -29.90 -10.17
C PRO A 20 -23.98 -28.84 -10.16
N LEU A 21 -24.32 -27.60 -10.49
CA LEU A 21 -23.38 -26.47 -10.52
C LEU A 21 -22.93 -26.06 -9.11
N HIS A 22 -23.89 -25.91 -8.18
CA HIS A 22 -23.61 -25.60 -6.78
C HIS A 22 -22.86 -26.74 -6.07
N LEU A 23 -23.26 -27.99 -6.32
CA LEU A 23 -22.58 -29.17 -5.80
C LEU A 23 -21.14 -29.28 -6.32
N LEU A 24 -20.91 -28.98 -7.59
CA LEU A 24 -19.57 -28.95 -8.18
C LEU A 24 -18.70 -27.87 -7.53
N TRP A 25 -19.22 -26.65 -7.39
CA TRP A 25 -18.50 -25.55 -6.74
C TRP A 25 -18.14 -25.88 -5.30
N LYS A 26 -19.09 -26.47 -4.54
CA LYS A 26 -18.85 -26.92 -3.17
C LYS A 26 -17.70 -27.93 -3.10
N ARG A 27 -17.69 -28.92 -4.00
CA ARG A 27 -16.61 -29.92 -4.04
C ARG A 27 -15.26 -29.30 -4.38
N ILE A 28 -15.21 -28.42 -5.39
CA ILE A 28 -13.97 -27.70 -5.76
C ILE A 28 -13.48 -26.85 -4.58
N SER A 29 -14.39 -26.22 -3.86
CA SER A 29 -14.09 -25.44 -2.66
C SER A 29 -13.47 -26.27 -1.54
N GLU A 30 -13.99 -27.48 -1.30
CA GLU A 30 -13.48 -28.42 -0.30
C GLU A 30 -12.06 -28.93 -0.63
N GLU A 31 -11.76 -29.17 -1.92
CA GLU A 31 -10.42 -29.58 -2.36
C GLU A 31 -9.40 -28.43 -2.20
N MET A 32 -9.75 -27.22 -2.64
CA MET A 32 -8.88 -26.06 -2.50
C MET A 32 -8.61 -25.68 -1.04
N ARG A 33 -9.53 -26.01 -0.13
CA ARG A 33 -9.38 -25.77 1.30
C ARG A 33 -8.10 -26.37 1.90
N HIS A 34 -7.67 -27.52 1.38
CA HIS A 34 -6.55 -28.29 1.92
C HIS A 34 -5.37 -28.43 0.94
N CYS A 35 -5.43 -27.81 -0.24
CA CYS A 35 -4.46 -28.03 -1.31
C CYS A 35 -4.04 -26.73 -1.99
N VAL A 36 -2.85 -26.25 -1.63
CA VAL A 36 -2.16 -25.11 -2.25
C VAL A 36 -2.01 -25.27 -3.76
N GLN A 37 -1.75 -26.49 -4.25
CA GLN A 37 -1.63 -26.74 -5.69
C GLN A 37 -2.96 -26.57 -6.43
N CYS A 38 -4.08 -26.97 -5.82
CA CYS A 38 -5.42 -26.77 -6.38
C CYS A 38 -5.76 -25.27 -6.44
N ILE A 39 -5.44 -24.52 -5.37
CA ILE A 39 -5.58 -23.05 -5.36
C ILE A 39 -4.76 -22.43 -6.50
N TYR A 40 -3.49 -22.79 -6.62
CA TYR A 40 -2.61 -22.25 -7.66
C TYR A 40 -3.16 -22.53 -9.06
N GLN A 41 -3.57 -23.77 -9.34
CA GLN A 41 -4.13 -24.14 -10.65
C GLN A 41 -5.45 -23.44 -10.97
N HIS A 42 -6.29 -23.22 -9.95
CA HIS A 42 -7.56 -22.50 -10.10
C HIS A 42 -7.34 -21.03 -10.50
N HIS A 43 -6.47 -20.31 -9.77
CA HIS A 43 -6.16 -18.92 -10.10
C HIS A 43 -5.33 -18.79 -11.39
N GLN A 44 -4.41 -19.72 -11.65
CA GLN A 44 -3.67 -19.75 -12.91
C GLN A 44 -4.61 -19.95 -14.11
N ALA A 45 -5.64 -20.79 -13.97
CA ALA A 45 -6.64 -20.93 -15.02
C ALA A 45 -7.37 -19.60 -15.24
N GLN A 46 -7.84 -18.92 -14.20
CA GLN A 46 -8.47 -17.60 -14.35
C GLN A 46 -7.56 -16.58 -15.07
N GLU A 47 -6.28 -16.57 -14.73
CA GLU A 47 -5.28 -15.72 -15.39
C GLU A 47 -5.13 -16.08 -16.87
N MET A 48 -5.05 -17.37 -17.23
CA MET A 48 -5.03 -17.82 -18.62
C MET A 48 -6.26 -17.31 -19.40
N TYR A 49 -7.47 -17.39 -18.83
CA TYR A 49 -8.67 -16.85 -19.47
C TYR A 49 -8.58 -15.34 -19.70
N SER A 50 -7.98 -14.59 -18.76
CA SER A 50 -7.78 -13.15 -18.91
C SER A 50 -6.76 -12.79 -20.00
N ILE A 51 -5.80 -13.67 -20.28
CA ILE A 51 -4.75 -13.45 -21.29
C ILE A 51 -5.22 -13.89 -22.68
N GLU A 52 -5.92 -15.03 -22.76
CA GLU A 52 -6.29 -15.67 -24.03
C GLU A 52 -7.55 -15.07 -24.68
N TYR A 53 -8.46 -14.49 -23.90
CA TYR A 53 -9.75 -13.98 -24.38
C TYR A 53 -9.90 -12.46 -24.21
N GLU A 54 -10.72 -11.86 -25.08
CA GLU A 54 -11.05 -10.43 -24.97
C GLU A 54 -11.80 -10.14 -23.67
N SER A 55 -11.34 -9.10 -22.94
CA SER A 55 -11.91 -8.67 -21.65
C SER A 55 -13.42 -8.39 -21.70
N SER A 56 -13.94 -7.87 -22.81
CA SER A 56 -15.39 -7.65 -23.01
C SER A 56 -16.22 -8.94 -22.98
N SER A 57 -15.63 -10.05 -23.41
CA SER A 57 -16.28 -11.36 -23.51
C SER A 57 -16.12 -12.16 -22.21
N ILE A 58 -14.91 -12.16 -21.65
CA ILE A 58 -14.57 -13.00 -20.50
C ILE A 58 -14.76 -12.30 -19.14
N GLY A 59 -14.79 -10.97 -19.13
CA GLY A 59 -14.94 -10.15 -17.93
C GLY A 59 -16.11 -10.57 -17.03
N PRO A 60 -17.33 -10.78 -17.57
CA PRO A 60 -18.45 -11.22 -16.74
C PRO A 60 -18.26 -12.60 -16.09
N LEU A 61 -17.52 -13.52 -16.73
CA LEU A 61 -17.17 -14.81 -16.11
C LEU A 61 -16.20 -14.59 -14.94
N LEU A 62 -15.14 -13.82 -15.16
CA LEU A 62 -14.12 -13.54 -14.15
C LEU A 62 -14.71 -12.79 -12.95
N ASP A 63 -15.69 -11.91 -13.19
CA ASP A 63 -16.43 -11.24 -12.11
C ASP A 63 -17.23 -12.22 -11.25
N VAL A 64 -17.86 -13.23 -11.88
CA VAL A 64 -18.57 -14.30 -11.15
C VAL A 64 -17.58 -15.14 -10.35
N LEU A 65 -16.49 -15.61 -10.97
CA LEU A 65 -15.49 -16.45 -10.31
C LEU A 65 -14.84 -15.73 -9.13
N ARG A 66 -14.47 -14.45 -9.29
CA ARG A 66 -13.95 -13.62 -8.21
C ARG A 66 -14.92 -13.53 -7.04
N SER A 67 -16.21 -13.30 -7.30
CA SER A 67 -17.23 -13.25 -6.25
C SER A 67 -17.37 -14.59 -5.51
N LEU A 68 -17.25 -15.70 -6.24
CA LEU A 68 -17.27 -17.05 -5.66
C LEU A 68 -16.03 -17.34 -4.82
N ASP A 69 -14.85 -16.96 -5.28
CA ASP A 69 -13.60 -17.09 -4.53
C ASP A 69 -13.62 -16.25 -3.26
N GLU A 70 -14.05 -15.00 -3.34
CA GLU A 70 -14.21 -14.11 -2.19
C GLU A 70 -15.15 -14.71 -1.15
N GLU A 71 -16.32 -15.24 -1.56
CA GLU A 71 -17.26 -15.88 -0.63
C GLU A 71 -16.69 -17.16 -0.03
N ARG A 72 -16.10 -18.04 -0.85
CA ARG A 72 -15.48 -19.29 -0.39
C ARG A 72 -14.39 -19.02 0.64
N VAL A 73 -13.46 -18.12 0.35
CA VAL A 73 -12.36 -17.77 1.25
C VAL A 73 -12.90 -17.11 2.52
N THR A 74 -13.90 -16.23 2.41
CA THR A 74 -14.57 -15.62 3.57
C THR A 74 -15.21 -16.68 4.48
N GLN A 75 -15.93 -17.65 3.92
CA GLN A 75 -16.54 -18.74 4.69
C GLN A 75 -15.49 -19.62 5.36
N HIS A 76 -14.38 -19.89 4.68
CA HIS A 76 -13.28 -20.66 5.26
C HIS A 76 -12.62 -19.91 6.43
N LEU A 77 -12.35 -18.61 6.27
CA LEU A 77 -11.84 -17.76 7.36
C LEU A 77 -12.77 -17.75 8.57
N ARG A 78 -14.08 -17.60 8.35
CA ARG A 78 -15.09 -17.64 9.43
C ARG A 78 -15.06 -18.96 10.19
N ALA A 79 -14.93 -20.08 9.48
CA ALA A 79 -14.88 -21.40 10.11
C ALA A 79 -13.64 -21.55 11.01
N ILE A 80 -12.46 -21.11 10.57
CA ILE A 80 -11.25 -21.17 11.40
C ILE A 80 -11.31 -20.14 12.53
N ASN A 81 -11.73 -18.91 12.27
CA ASN A 81 -11.88 -17.88 13.31
C ASN A 81 -12.82 -18.34 14.42
N ALA A 82 -13.89 -19.07 14.08
CA ALA A 82 -14.78 -19.68 15.06
C ALA A 82 -14.02 -20.67 15.95
N LYS A 83 -13.24 -21.61 15.38
CA LYS A 83 -12.41 -22.56 16.13
C LYS A 83 -11.37 -21.86 17.02
N LEU A 84 -10.66 -20.86 16.48
CA LEU A 84 -9.67 -20.07 17.22
C LEU A 84 -10.30 -19.36 18.42
N LYS A 85 -11.52 -18.83 18.26
CA LYS A 85 -12.23 -18.10 19.32
C LYS A 85 -12.67 -19.00 20.48
N VAL A 86 -13.01 -20.26 20.21
CA VAL A 86 -13.40 -21.24 21.24
C VAL A 86 -12.24 -22.11 21.72
N GLU A 87 -11.01 -21.80 21.30
CA GLU A 87 -9.78 -22.54 21.63
C GLU A 87 -9.80 -24.02 21.20
N GLU A 88 -10.58 -24.34 20.15
CA GLU A 88 -10.67 -25.69 19.55
C GLU A 88 -9.68 -25.90 18.38
N TYR A 89 -8.86 -24.89 18.07
CA TYR A 89 -7.85 -24.99 17.03
C TYR A 89 -6.74 -25.99 17.42
N ASP A 90 -6.49 -26.96 16.55
CA ASP A 90 -5.42 -27.93 16.72
C ASP A 90 -4.37 -27.76 15.60
N PRO A 91 -3.14 -27.30 15.92
CA PRO A 91 -2.06 -27.16 14.94
C PRO A 91 -1.73 -28.44 14.17
N LEU A 92 -2.02 -29.64 14.70
CA LEU A 92 -1.73 -30.88 13.98
C LEU A 92 -2.76 -31.19 12.89
N HIS A 93 -4.01 -30.78 13.08
CA HIS A 93 -5.10 -31.08 12.15
C HIS A 93 -5.45 -29.89 11.26
N ASP A 94 -5.37 -28.66 11.79
CA ASP A 94 -5.82 -27.43 11.11
C ASP A 94 -4.68 -26.71 10.36
N ASN A 95 -3.43 -27.19 10.41
CA ASN A 95 -2.30 -26.53 9.73
C ASN A 95 -2.48 -26.44 8.21
N ALA A 96 -3.04 -27.48 7.57
CA ALA A 96 -3.29 -27.45 6.13
C ALA A 96 -4.28 -26.35 5.74
N ASP A 97 -5.31 -26.14 6.57
CA ASP A 97 -6.30 -25.08 6.39
C ASP A 97 -5.64 -23.68 6.51
N VAL A 98 -4.83 -23.48 7.56
CA VAL A 98 -4.10 -22.23 7.82
C VAL A 98 -3.13 -21.90 6.68
N VAL A 99 -2.32 -22.88 6.25
CA VAL A 99 -1.35 -22.71 5.16
C VAL A 99 -2.07 -22.39 3.85
N SER A 100 -3.17 -23.09 3.54
CA SER A 100 -3.92 -22.87 2.30
C SER A 100 -4.54 -21.47 2.26
N LEU A 101 -5.12 -20.99 3.38
CA LEU A 101 -5.63 -19.63 3.49
C LEU A 101 -4.54 -18.56 3.36
N MET A 102 -3.44 -18.73 4.10
CA MET A 102 -2.31 -17.81 4.03
C MET A 102 -1.73 -17.75 2.63
N TYR A 103 -1.55 -18.91 1.99
CA TYR A 103 -1.07 -19.00 0.62
C TYR A 103 -2.01 -18.26 -0.33
N GLU A 104 -3.30 -18.60 -0.32
CA GLU A 104 -4.27 -18.04 -1.26
C GLU A 104 -4.37 -16.51 -1.15
N ILE A 105 -4.54 -15.99 0.06
CA ILE A 105 -4.74 -14.57 0.28
C ILE A 105 -3.45 -13.77 0.01
N LEU A 106 -2.29 -14.31 0.36
CA LEU A 106 -1.01 -13.61 0.18
C LEU A 106 -0.42 -13.80 -1.22
N MET A 107 -0.80 -14.83 -1.97
CA MET A 107 -0.42 -14.97 -3.38
C MET A 107 -1.33 -14.15 -4.30
N PHE A 108 -2.63 -14.06 -3.99
CA PHE A 108 -3.63 -13.42 -4.84
C PHE A 108 -4.25 -12.18 -4.15
N PRO A 109 -3.52 -11.05 -4.08
CA PRO A 109 -3.92 -9.86 -3.34
C PRO A 109 -5.24 -9.23 -3.80
N VAL A 110 -5.74 -9.55 -5.00
CA VAL A 110 -7.07 -9.10 -5.46
C VAL A 110 -8.19 -9.50 -4.49
N LEU A 111 -8.05 -10.62 -3.77
CA LEU A 111 -9.00 -11.07 -2.75
C LEU A 111 -9.11 -10.09 -1.58
N LEU A 112 -8.04 -9.35 -1.29
CA LEU A 112 -8.02 -8.33 -0.24
C LEU A 112 -8.82 -7.07 -0.62
N ASP A 113 -9.45 -7.03 -1.81
CA ASP A 113 -10.39 -5.98 -2.19
C ASP A 113 -11.84 -6.24 -1.71
N ASP A 114 -12.14 -7.43 -1.16
CA ASP A 114 -13.46 -7.72 -0.55
C ASP A 114 -13.50 -7.34 0.94
N GLN A 115 -14.49 -6.53 1.32
CA GLN A 115 -14.62 -6.01 2.69
C GLN A 115 -14.95 -7.10 3.71
N SER A 116 -15.70 -8.13 3.34
CA SER A 116 -16.07 -9.21 4.26
C SER A 116 -14.87 -10.12 4.52
N LEU A 117 -14.14 -10.46 3.46
CA LEU A 117 -12.93 -11.27 3.51
C LEU A 117 -11.86 -10.59 4.37
N ILE A 118 -11.55 -9.32 4.12
CA ILE A 118 -10.50 -8.64 4.90
C ILE A 118 -10.87 -8.59 6.38
N THR A 119 -12.14 -8.34 6.73
CA THR A 119 -12.57 -8.24 8.13
C THR A 119 -12.28 -9.53 8.88
N GLU A 120 -12.54 -10.69 8.26
CA GLU A 120 -12.23 -11.99 8.84
C GLU A 120 -10.72 -12.28 8.82
N PHE A 121 -10.04 -11.89 7.74
CA PHE A 121 -8.60 -12.11 7.60
C PHE A 121 -7.78 -11.32 8.62
N GLU A 122 -8.18 -10.09 8.96
CA GLU A 122 -7.50 -9.31 9.99
C GLU A 122 -7.57 -9.99 11.37
N LEU A 123 -8.68 -10.64 11.70
CA LEU A 123 -8.84 -11.42 12.94
C LEU A 123 -7.96 -12.67 12.90
N PHE A 124 -8.02 -13.39 11.78
CA PHE A 124 -7.29 -14.63 11.53
C PHE A 124 -5.78 -14.42 11.65
N ILE A 125 -5.21 -13.49 10.86
CA ILE A 125 -3.75 -13.30 10.82
C ILE A 125 -3.21 -12.82 12.16
N GLN A 126 -3.97 -12.01 12.91
CA GLN A 126 -3.58 -11.59 14.25
C GLN A 126 -3.58 -12.76 15.25
N ALA A 127 -4.61 -13.62 15.20
CA ALA A 127 -4.69 -14.78 16.09
C ALA A 127 -3.54 -15.77 15.80
N ILE A 128 -3.32 -16.08 14.52
CA ILE A 128 -2.23 -16.97 14.10
C ILE A 128 -0.86 -16.38 14.46
N ASP A 129 -0.63 -15.08 14.24
CA ASP A 129 0.64 -14.43 14.59
C ASP A 129 0.94 -14.43 16.10
N ASN A 130 -0.10 -14.38 16.93
CA ASN A 130 0.07 -14.46 18.39
C ASN A 130 0.39 -15.88 18.87
N MET A 131 -0.02 -16.89 18.12
CA MET A 131 0.16 -18.31 18.46
C MET A 131 1.41 -18.92 17.83
N HIS A 132 1.77 -18.47 16.63
CA HIS A 132 2.82 -19.01 15.80
C HIS A 132 3.74 -17.90 15.30
N GLU A 133 5.04 -18.18 15.25
CA GLU A 133 5.98 -17.28 14.58
C GLU A 133 5.81 -17.40 13.05
N LEU A 134 5.00 -16.52 12.47
CA LEU A 134 4.78 -16.48 11.03
C LEU A 134 6.05 -16.03 10.31
N ALA A 135 6.60 -16.95 9.51
CA ALA A 135 7.73 -16.75 8.62
C ALA A 135 7.44 -17.34 7.23
N LEU A 136 8.01 -16.73 6.19
CA LEU A 136 7.92 -17.24 4.82
C LEU A 136 9.05 -18.24 4.58
N ALA A 137 8.73 -19.36 3.92
CA ALA A 137 9.72 -20.37 3.58
C ALA A 137 10.24 -20.15 2.15
N GLY A 138 11.57 -20.14 2.00
CA GLY A 138 12.24 -20.07 0.70
C GLY A 138 12.25 -18.68 0.05
N GLU A 139 12.62 -18.64 -1.23
CA GLU A 139 12.72 -17.42 -2.06
C GLU A 139 11.39 -17.03 -2.72
N GLN A 140 10.28 -17.66 -2.33
CA GLN A 140 8.98 -17.41 -2.95
C GLN A 140 8.44 -16.02 -2.55
N GLN A 141 8.02 -15.25 -3.54
CA GLN A 141 7.40 -13.94 -3.34
C GLN A 141 5.90 -14.10 -3.12
N PHE A 142 5.38 -13.37 -2.12
CA PHE A 142 3.96 -13.32 -1.77
C PHE A 142 3.46 -11.88 -1.90
N PRO A 143 2.98 -11.45 -3.07
CA PRO A 143 2.65 -10.05 -3.32
C PRO A 143 1.66 -9.45 -2.31
N GLY A 144 0.71 -10.23 -1.82
CA GLY A 144 -0.27 -9.81 -0.82
C GLY A 144 0.33 -9.44 0.55
N VAL A 145 1.57 -9.83 0.85
CA VAL A 145 2.29 -9.32 2.03
C VAL A 145 2.45 -7.80 1.97
N TYR A 146 2.71 -7.23 0.79
CA TYR A 146 2.80 -5.78 0.60
C TYR A 146 1.43 -5.10 0.69
N ALA A 147 0.35 -5.80 0.32
CA ALA A 147 -1.01 -5.29 0.55
C ALA A 147 -1.31 -5.16 2.06
N LEU A 148 -0.75 -6.03 2.91
CA LEU A 148 -0.91 -5.96 4.37
C LEU A 148 -0.50 -4.61 4.97
N LEU A 149 0.41 -3.88 4.31
CA LEU A 149 0.91 -2.58 4.75
C LEU A 149 -0.19 -1.51 4.80
N PHE A 150 -1.27 -1.67 4.03
CA PHE A 150 -2.36 -0.71 3.91
C PHE A 150 -3.47 -0.90 4.94
N PHE A 151 -3.47 -2.01 5.69
CA PHE A 151 -4.54 -2.33 6.64
C PHE A 151 -4.26 -1.80 8.05
N ASN A 152 -5.01 -2.29 9.05
CA ASN A 152 -4.88 -1.83 10.41
C ASN A 152 -3.45 -1.97 10.97
N ARG A 153 -3.14 -1.27 12.07
CA ARG A 153 -1.78 -1.21 12.63
C ARG A 153 -1.17 -2.60 12.91
N ARG A 154 -1.96 -3.56 13.41
CA ARG A 154 -1.45 -4.89 13.78
C ARG A 154 -1.13 -5.69 12.52
N VAL A 155 -2.03 -5.70 11.55
CA VAL A 155 -1.83 -6.38 10.26
C VAL A 155 -0.66 -5.76 9.49
N ARG A 156 -0.54 -4.43 9.47
CA ARG A 156 0.63 -3.74 8.90
C ARG A 156 1.94 -4.13 9.58
N THR A 157 1.93 -4.40 10.89
CA THR A 157 3.14 -4.84 11.62
C THR A 157 3.56 -6.24 11.17
N VAL A 158 2.59 -7.16 11.03
CA VAL A 158 2.83 -8.50 10.46
C VAL A 158 3.36 -8.38 9.03
N GLY A 159 2.69 -7.59 8.18
CA GLY A 159 3.11 -7.31 6.81
C GLY A 159 4.55 -6.80 6.70
N ARG A 160 4.93 -5.80 7.52
CA ARG A 160 6.32 -5.30 7.55
C ARG A 160 7.32 -6.36 7.98
N ARG A 161 6.98 -7.24 8.93
CA ARG A 161 7.88 -8.32 9.37
C ARG A 161 8.07 -9.35 8.26
N LEU A 162 6.99 -9.77 7.60
CA LEU A 162 7.03 -10.72 6.48
C LEU A 162 7.72 -10.12 5.25
N ALA A 163 7.49 -8.83 4.94
CA ALA A 163 8.16 -8.16 3.83
C ALA A 163 9.68 -8.06 4.01
N ARG A 164 10.17 -7.97 5.26
CA ARG A 164 11.61 -7.98 5.55
C ARG A 164 12.28 -9.32 5.31
N SER A 165 11.53 -10.42 5.29
CA SER A 165 12.05 -11.74 4.90
C SER A 165 12.04 -11.96 3.39
N MET A 166 11.47 -11.05 2.61
CA MET A 166 11.47 -11.09 1.14
C MET A 166 12.48 -10.08 0.59
N ASP A 167 12.92 -10.32 -0.65
CA ASP A 167 13.72 -9.34 -1.38
C ASP A 167 12.92 -8.10 -1.75
N LYS A 168 13.61 -6.97 -1.87
CA LYS A 168 13.02 -5.72 -2.35
C LYS A 168 12.48 -5.89 -3.77
N LEU A 169 11.40 -5.18 -4.07
CA LEU A 169 10.79 -5.13 -5.39
C LEU A 169 11.68 -4.28 -6.30
N SER A 170 12.29 -4.92 -7.27
CA SER A 170 13.34 -4.34 -8.11
C SER A 170 12.80 -3.77 -9.43
N ARG A 171 11.70 -4.34 -9.94
CA ARG A 171 11.10 -4.01 -11.23
C ARG A 171 9.62 -3.66 -11.08
N ALA A 172 9.08 -2.91 -12.05
CA ALA A 172 7.64 -2.63 -12.12
C ALA A 172 6.79 -3.91 -12.21
N THR A 173 7.30 -4.95 -12.87
CA THR A 173 6.63 -6.26 -12.98
C THR A 173 6.36 -6.89 -11.62
N ASP A 174 7.21 -6.63 -10.62
CA ASP A 174 7.06 -7.20 -9.29
C ASP A 174 5.86 -6.57 -8.54
N LEU A 175 5.41 -5.39 -8.99
CA LEU A 175 4.23 -4.69 -8.48
C LEU A 175 2.94 -5.04 -9.22
N GLU A 176 2.98 -5.70 -10.39
CA GLU A 176 1.79 -6.01 -11.22
C GLU A 176 0.64 -6.64 -10.42
N PRO A 177 0.88 -7.64 -9.54
CA PRO A 177 -0.20 -8.24 -8.76
C PRO A 177 -0.92 -7.24 -7.82
N LEU A 178 -0.25 -6.17 -7.41
CA LEU A 178 -0.78 -5.14 -6.51
C LEU A 178 -1.44 -3.98 -7.25
N GLN A 179 -1.21 -3.83 -8.56
CA GLN A 179 -1.70 -2.70 -9.34
C GLN A 179 -3.22 -2.46 -9.23
N PRO A 180 -4.10 -3.50 -9.15
CA PRO A 180 -5.53 -3.28 -8.95
C PRO A 180 -5.84 -2.55 -7.63
N LEU A 181 -5.18 -2.93 -6.53
CA LEU A 181 -5.34 -2.29 -5.23
C LEU A 181 -4.69 -0.89 -5.22
N LEU A 182 -3.48 -0.77 -5.76
CA LEU A 182 -2.77 0.51 -5.82
C LEU A 182 -3.56 1.55 -6.61
N SER A 183 -4.14 1.17 -7.76
CA SER A 183 -4.97 2.06 -8.57
C SER A 183 -6.16 2.60 -7.80
N LYS A 184 -6.80 1.73 -7.02
CA LYS A 184 -7.93 2.11 -6.16
C LYS A 184 -7.49 3.03 -5.02
N PHE A 185 -6.35 2.74 -4.40
CA PHE A 185 -5.81 3.54 -3.29
C PHE A 185 -5.34 4.92 -3.74
N VAL A 186 -4.69 5.03 -4.91
CA VAL A 186 -4.36 6.31 -5.53
C VAL A 186 -5.64 7.10 -5.82
N GLY A 187 -6.64 6.45 -6.42
CA GLY A 187 -7.95 7.09 -6.66
C GLY A 187 -8.60 7.60 -5.37
N PHE A 188 -8.54 6.84 -4.28
CA PHE A 188 -9.04 7.30 -2.97
C PHE A 188 -8.28 8.49 -2.39
N LEU A 189 -6.98 8.63 -2.66
CA LEU A 189 -6.21 9.81 -2.26
C LEU A 189 -6.55 11.04 -3.13
N GLU A 190 -6.83 10.83 -4.41
CA GLU A 190 -7.23 11.88 -5.36
C GLU A 190 -8.60 12.46 -5.04
N THR A 191 -9.61 11.60 -4.86
CA THR A 191 -10.99 12.04 -4.65
C THR A 191 -11.26 12.38 -3.19
N GLU A 192 -11.73 13.60 -2.89
CA GLU A 192 -12.26 13.95 -1.56
C GLU A 192 -13.54 13.17 -1.20
N VAL A 193 -14.24 12.64 -2.22
CA VAL A 193 -15.50 11.90 -2.09
C VAL A 193 -15.27 10.44 -2.50
N LEU A 194 -15.56 9.51 -1.59
CA LEU A 194 -15.54 8.06 -1.87
C LEU A 194 -16.36 7.77 -3.15
N PRO A 195 -15.82 7.02 -4.12
CA PRO A 195 -16.58 6.56 -5.27
C PRO A 195 -17.89 5.90 -4.82
N LEU A 196 -18.99 6.28 -5.49
CA LEU A 196 -20.27 5.57 -5.37
C LEU A 196 -20.02 4.08 -5.62
N ALA A 197 -20.61 3.24 -4.78
CA ALA A 197 -20.39 1.80 -4.79
C ALA A 197 -20.48 1.24 -6.22
N SER A 198 -19.43 0.53 -6.65
CA SER A 198 -19.51 -0.30 -7.85
C SER A 198 -20.68 -1.27 -7.69
N ASN A 199 -21.34 -1.61 -8.81
CA ASN A 199 -22.39 -2.63 -8.87
C ASN A 199 -21.86 -4.06 -8.61
N SER A 200 -20.90 -4.23 -7.71
CA SER A 200 -20.41 -5.53 -7.29
C SER A 200 -21.37 -6.12 -6.26
N ALA A 201 -21.72 -7.40 -6.42
CA ALA A 201 -22.60 -8.11 -5.50
C ALA A 201 -22.08 -8.11 -4.05
N ARG A 202 -20.75 -8.00 -3.87
CA ARG A 202 -20.08 -7.95 -2.57
C ARG A 202 -19.42 -6.58 -2.31
N PRO A 203 -19.44 -6.09 -1.06
CA PRO A 203 -18.89 -4.79 -0.70
C PRO A 203 -17.37 -4.77 -0.88
N ARG A 204 -16.87 -3.78 -1.63
CA ARG A 204 -15.44 -3.55 -1.81
C ARG A 204 -14.82 -2.86 -0.60
N VAL A 205 -13.53 -3.11 -0.35
CA VAL A 205 -12.78 -2.53 0.76
C VAL A 205 -12.81 -1.01 0.73
N LYS A 206 -13.10 -0.40 1.88
CA LYS A 206 -13.01 1.06 2.08
C LYS A 206 -12.02 1.33 3.20
N LEU A 207 -10.80 1.70 2.82
CA LEU A 207 -9.77 2.09 3.78
C LEU A 207 -9.91 3.57 4.15
N GLU A 208 -9.58 3.87 5.41
CA GLU A 208 -9.34 5.25 5.82
C GLU A 208 -8.12 5.80 5.08
N ARG A 209 -8.18 7.08 4.68
CA ARG A 209 -7.08 7.75 3.96
C ARG A 209 -5.77 7.70 4.74
N LEU A 210 -5.83 7.78 6.07
CA LEU A 210 -4.68 7.57 6.96
C LEU A 210 -3.99 6.22 6.72
N SER A 211 -4.75 5.14 6.63
CA SER A 211 -4.22 3.80 6.40
C SER A 211 -3.58 3.67 5.02
N ILE A 212 -4.14 4.36 4.01
CA ILE A 212 -3.58 4.40 2.66
C ILE A 212 -2.23 5.13 2.65
N TRP A 213 -2.15 6.31 3.26
CA TRP A 213 -0.89 7.05 3.37
C TRP A 213 0.20 6.26 4.10
N LEU A 214 -0.15 5.62 5.22
CA LEU A 214 0.75 4.76 5.97
C LEU A 214 1.16 3.53 5.14
N GLY A 215 0.26 3.00 4.32
CA GLY A 215 0.54 1.92 3.39
C GLY A 215 1.58 2.30 2.35
N PHE A 216 1.38 3.41 1.63
CA PHE A 216 2.35 3.89 0.62
C PHE A 216 3.72 4.17 1.22
N THR A 217 3.78 4.93 2.31
CA THR A 217 5.06 5.21 2.99
C THR A 217 5.76 3.93 3.47
N SER A 218 5.00 2.94 3.94
CA SER A 218 5.56 1.62 4.30
C SER A 218 6.05 0.85 3.08
N LEU A 219 5.30 0.86 1.98
CA LEU A 219 5.63 0.14 0.75
C LEU A 219 6.94 0.64 0.16
N PHE A 220 7.17 1.95 0.17
CA PHE A 220 8.37 2.58 -0.38
C PHE A 220 9.67 2.10 0.28
N GLU A 221 9.62 1.66 1.54
CA GLU A 221 10.78 1.04 2.23
C GLU A 221 11.30 -0.22 1.51
N PHE A 222 10.42 -0.88 0.73
CA PHE A 222 10.68 -2.15 0.04
C PHE A 222 10.81 -2.03 -1.47
N LEU A 223 10.72 -0.82 -2.03
CA LEU A 223 10.90 -0.59 -3.47
C LEU A 223 12.33 -0.16 -3.77
N GLU A 224 12.89 -0.71 -4.85
CA GLU A 224 14.05 -0.11 -5.50
C GLU A 224 13.63 1.02 -6.44
N PRO A 225 14.53 1.95 -6.80
CA PRO A 225 14.20 3.08 -7.65
C PRO A 225 13.48 2.72 -8.97
N PRO A 226 13.87 1.68 -9.72
CA PRO A 226 13.18 1.34 -10.98
C PRO A 226 11.73 0.88 -10.76
N ALA A 227 11.48 0.02 -9.78
CA ALA A 227 10.12 -0.40 -9.42
C ALA A 227 9.24 0.79 -9.02
N PHE A 228 9.81 1.75 -8.30
CA PHE A 228 9.10 2.96 -7.91
C PHE A 228 8.81 3.90 -9.10
N GLU A 229 9.81 4.17 -9.94
CA GLU A 229 9.71 5.05 -11.11
C GLU A 229 8.65 4.56 -12.11
N GLU A 230 8.75 3.31 -12.53
CA GLU A 230 7.89 2.72 -13.56
C GLU A 230 6.57 2.19 -12.97
N GLY A 231 6.63 1.51 -11.82
CA GLY A 231 5.49 0.83 -11.22
C GLY A 231 4.52 1.73 -10.45
N ILE A 232 4.96 2.92 -10.00
CA ILE A 232 4.12 3.89 -9.30
C ILE A 232 4.00 5.19 -10.09
N LEU A 233 5.11 5.88 -10.38
CA LEU A 233 5.01 7.24 -10.94
C LEU A 233 4.59 7.29 -12.41
N GLU A 234 5.08 6.37 -13.27
CA GLU A 234 4.62 6.32 -14.66
C GLU A 234 3.21 5.75 -14.77
N ARG A 235 2.88 4.76 -13.93
CA ARG A 235 1.55 4.15 -13.89
C ARG A 235 0.49 5.12 -13.36
N TYR A 236 0.84 5.95 -12.39
CA TYR A 236 -0.03 6.94 -11.75
C TYR A 236 0.61 8.34 -11.80
N PRO A 237 0.62 9.03 -12.96
CA PRO A 237 1.28 10.33 -13.10
C PRO A 237 0.79 11.40 -12.11
N ILE A 238 -0.49 11.31 -11.71
CA ILE A 238 -1.13 12.21 -10.74
C ILE A 238 -0.65 12.00 -9.30
N PHE A 239 0.00 10.88 -8.98
CA PHE A 239 0.35 10.52 -7.59
C PHE A 239 1.22 11.60 -6.94
N PHE A 240 2.18 12.14 -7.68
CA PHE A 240 3.01 13.20 -7.17
C PHE A 240 2.21 14.48 -6.90
N ASP A 241 1.35 14.89 -7.82
CA ASP A 241 0.48 16.06 -7.64
C ASP A 241 -0.46 15.90 -6.44
N ILE A 242 -0.97 14.69 -6.19
CA ILE A 242 -1.75 14.38 -4.97
C ILE A 242 -0.91 14.69 -3.72
N VAL A 243 0.33 14.21 -3.64
CA VAL A 243 1.22 14.48 -2.49
C VAL A 243 1.41 15.99 -2.29
N LEU A 244 1.64 16.73 -3.37
CA LEU A 244 1.85 18.17 -3.34
C LEU A 244 0.61 18.96 -2.90
N ASN A 245 -0.57 18.56 -3.36
CA ASN A 245 -1.82 19.18 -2.97
C ASN A 245 -2.08 19.03 -1.47
N HIS A 246 -1.78 17.86 -0.88
CA HIS A 246 -1.97 17.61 0.54
C HIS A 246 -0.95 18.33 1.46
N ILE A 247 0.22 18.69 0.94
CA ILE A 247 1.21 19.55 1.62
C ILE A 247 0.79 21.03 1.55
N SER A 248 0.05 21.40 0.52
CA SER A 248 -0.38 22.80 0.31
C SER A 248 -1.59 23.18 1.16
N GLY A 249 -2.38 22.20 1.62
CA GLY A 249 -3.58 22.43 2.45
C GLY A 249 -3.34 22.27 3.95
N ASP A 250 -4.22 22.87 4.77
CA ASP A 250 -4.31 22.64 6.21
C ASP A 250 -5.16 21.37 6.48
N SER A 251 -4.65 20.22 6.03
CA SER A 251 -5.33 18.94 6.15
C SER A 251 -4.76 18.12 7.32
N ALA A 252 -5.59 17.27 7.94
CA ALA A 252 -5.14 16.28 8.90
C ALA A 252 -4.12 15.29 8.30
N GLU A 253 -4.00 15.27 6.97
CA GLU A 253 -3.11 14.40 6.20
C GLU A 253 -1.76 15.03 5.89
N PHE A 254 -1.56 16.31 6.23
CA PHE A 254 -0.34 17.06 5.95
C PHE A 254 0.93 16.30 6.37
N SER A 255 1.00 15.86 7.64
CA SER A 255 2.17 15.12 8.15
C SER A 255 2.47 13.85 7.37
N HIS A 256 1.43 13.21 6.84
CA HIS A 256 1.55 11.99 6.07
C HIS A 256 2.00 12.26 4.65
N ALA A 257 1.51 13.32 4.02
CA ALA A 257 1.96 13.78 2.72
C ALA A 257 3.42 14.26 2.76
N VAL A 258 3.83 14.98 3.81
CA VAL A 258 5.24 15.36 4.04
C VAL A 258 6.12 14.13 4.23
N SER A 259 5.67 13.14 4.98
CA SER A 259 6.39 11.86 5.15
C SER A 259 6.52 11.12 3.82
N CYS A 260 5.47 11.11 3.00
CA CYS A 260 5.49 10.55 1.66
C CYS A 260 6.54 11.27 0.78
N LEU A 261 6.50 12.61 0.73
CA LEU A 261 7.45 13.41 -0.04
C LEU A 261 8.90 13.20 0.42
N LYS A 262 9.13 13.00 1.71
CA LYS A 262 10.45 12.63 2.25
C LYS A 262 10.99 11.34 1.64
N GLU A 263 10.15 10.31 1.53
CA GLU A 263 10.53 9.04 0.90
C GLU A 263 10.71 9.18 -0.61
N LEU A 264 9.92 10.02 -1.29
CA LEU A 264 10.11 10.33 -2.70
C LEU A 264 11.50 10.92 -2.98
N PHE A 265 11.93 11.89 -2.17
CA PHE A 265 13.27 12.47 -2.30
C PHE A 265 14.38 11.45 -2.05
N LYS A 266 14.20 10.54 -1.09
CA LYS A 266 15.20 9.49 -0.81
C LYS A 266 15.33 8.48 -1.95
N LEU A 267 14.20 8.07 -2.54
CA LEU A 267 14.20 7.06 -3.62
C LEU A 267 14.69 7.63 -4.95
N LEU A 268 14.31 8.87 -5.28
CA LEU A 268 14.55 9.44 -6.61
C LEU A 268 15.62 10.52 -6.66
N GLY A 269 15.92 11.17 -5.54
CA GLY A 269 16.82 12.31 -5.50
C GLY A 269 16.42 13.36 -6.54
N CYS A 270 17.37 13.75 -7.40
CA CYS A 270 17.16 14.78 -8.42
C CYS A 270 16.19 14.39 -9.53
N LYS A 271 15.99 13.09 -9.80
CA LYS A 271 15.08 12.63 -10.85
C LYS A 271 13.63 13.04 -10.59
N LEU A 272 13.26 13.25 -9.33
CA LEU A 272 11.93 13.73 -8.97
C LEU A 272 11.64 15.09 -9.62
N TRP A 273 12.65 15.98 -9.69
CA TRP A 273 12.51 17.30 -10.30
C TRP A 273 12.32 17.26 -11.80
N LEU A 274 12.85 16.24 -12.48
CA LEU A 274 12.65 16.04 -13.93
C LEU A 274 11.19 15.67 -14.25
N ARG A 275 10.47 15.12 -13.27
CA ARG A 275 9.06 14.70 -13.40
C ARG A 275 8.08 15.70 -12.77
N SER A 276 8.59 16.66 -12.00
CA SER A 276 7.77 17.63 -11.30
C SER A 276 7.35 18.78 -12.23
N THR A 277 6.09 19.16 -12.15
CA THR A 277 5.58 20.42 -12.71
C THR A 277 5.90 21.63 -11.81
N LEU A 278 6.31 21.39 -10.56
CA LEU A 278 6.64 22.43 -9.57
C LEU A 278 8.15 22.66 -9.48
N SER A 279 8.55 23.92 -9.48
CA SER A 279 9.95 24.27 -9.24
C SER A 279 10.33 24.10 -7.76
N PRO A 280 11.62 23.82 -7.45
CA PRO A 280 12.11 23.75 -6.08
C PRO A 280 11.75 24.99 -5.25
N SER A 281 11.81 26.18 -5.85
CA SER A 281 11.44 27.44 -5.20
C SER A 281 9.97 27.52 -4.79
N VAL A 282 9.04 27.00 -5.61
CA VAL A 282 7.61 26.95 -5.30
C VAL A 282 7.38 26.01 -4.11
N MET A 283 7.97 24.82 -4.16
CA MET A 283 7.89 23.85 -3.05
C MET A 283 8.40 24.44 -1.74
N ARG A 284 9.59 25.07 -1.77
CA ARG A 284 10.16 25.75 -0.60
C ARG A 284 9.19 26.80 -0.06
N ASN A 285 8.65 27.66 -0.92
CA ASN A 285 7.71 28.71 -0.50
C ASN A 285 6.44 28.12 0.14
N THR A 286 5.90 27.02 -0.41
CA THR A 286 4.78 26.30 0.19
C THR A 286 5.12 25.80 1.60
N LEU A 287 6.24 25.09 1.75
CA LEU A 287 6.67 24.55 3.05
C LEU A 287 6.91 25.65 4.10
N LEU A 288 7.63 26.71 3.72
CA LEU A 288 7.91 27.83 4.62
C LEU A 288 6.64 28.62 4.95
N GLY A 289 5.74 28.82 3.97
CA GLY A 289 4.44 29.45 4.17
C GLY A 289 3.62 28.70 5.22
N GLN A 290 3.56 27.37 5.12
CA GLN A 290 2.85 26.54 6.11
C GLN A 290 3.39 26.74 7.53
N CYS A 291 4.71 26.87 7.71
CA CYS A 291 5.29 27.16 9.03
C CYS A 291 4.75 28.47 9.66
N PHE A 292 4.36 29.47 8.87
CA PHE A 292 3.80 30.72 9.38
C PHE A 292 2.29 30.71 9.57
N HIS A 293 1.58 29.80 8.89
CA HIS A 293 0.12 29.66 9.02
C HIS A 293 -0.32 28.70 10.13
N THR A 294 0.59 27.87 10.65
CA THR A 294 0.31 26.95 11.76
C THR A 294 1.17 27.24 13.00
N ARG A 295 0.63 26.88 14.18
CA ARG A 295 1.37 26.78 15.46
C ARG A 295 1.56 25.33 15.89
N ASN A 296 1.25 24.37 15.02
CA ASN A 296 1.37 22.96 15.31
C ASN A 296 2.86 22.54 15.29
N GLU A 297 3.39 22.28 16.48
CA GLU A 297 4.78 21.85 16.69
C GLU A 297 5.14 20.60 15.86
N LYS A 298 4.20 19.65 15.74
CA LYS A 298 4.40 18.43 14.94
C LYS A 298 4.61 18.75 13.46
N MET A 299 3.76 19.61 12.90
CA MET A 299 3.88 20.02 11.49
C MET A 299 5.22 20.72 11.22
N HIS A 300 5.67 21.58 12.12
CA HIS A 300 6.97 22.23 11.98
C HIS A 300 8.13 21.23 11.99
N ILE A 301 8.08 20.25 12.89
CA ILE A 301 9.09 19.18 12.94
C ILE A 301 9.10 18.37 11.64
N ASP A 302 7.92 17.97 11.16
CA ASP A 302 7.78 17.20 9.92
C ASP A 302 8.36 17.98 8.72
N ILE A 303 8.10 19.29 8.63
CA ILE A 303 8.67 20.17 7.59
C ILE A 303 10.19 20.28 7.71
N PHE A 304 10.71 20.48 8.91
CA PHE A 304 12.16 20.64 9.11
C PHE A 304 12.93 19.36 8.76
N ASP A 305 12.33 18.20 9.05
CA ASP A 305 12.86 16.88 8.68
C ASP A 305 12.90 16.65 7.16
N LEU A 306 12.14 17.42 6.38
CA LEU A 306 12.13 17.37 4.92
C LEU A 306 13.24 18.22 4.29
N PHE A 307 13.77 19.23 4.99
CA PHE A 307 14.75 20.13 4.37
C PHE A 307 16.06 19.44 3.94
N PRO A 308 16.67 18.54 4.75
CA PRO A 308 17.86 17.82 4.30
C PRO A 308 17.66 16.97 3.02
N PRO A 309 16.67 16.07 2.93
CA PRO A 309 16.46 15.30 1.70
C PRO A 309 16.04 16.18 0.52
N PHE A 310 15.31 17.27 0.76
CA PHE A 310 15.02 18.27 -0.26
C PHE A 310 16.32 18.87 -0.83
N LEU A 311 17.25 19.32 0.01
CA LEU A 311 18.52 19.90 -0.48
C LEU A 311 19.39 18.85 -1.18
N GLN A 312 19.53 17.65 -0.61
CA GLN A 312 20.28 16.56 -1.22
C GLN A 312 19.77 16.24 -2.63
N SER A 313 18.45 16.32 -2.85
CA SER A 313 17.86 16.11 -4.17
C SER A 313 18.27 17.19 -5.21
N LEU A 314 18.68 18.38 -4.78
CA LEU A 314 19.13 19.47 -5.65
C LEU A 314 20.63 19.45 -5.90
N GLU A 315 21.44 18.89 -5.00
CA GLU A 315 22.90 18.84 -5.16
C GLU A 315 23.33 18.19 -6.47
N ALA A 316 22.59 17.17 -6.92
CA ALA A 316 22.87 16.45 -8.15
C ALA A 316 22.45 17.19 -9.43
N LEU A 317 21.73 18.31 -9.35
CA LEU A 317 21.34 19.12 -10.52
C LEU A 317 22.44 20.08 -11.01
N GLN A 318 23.46 20.37 -10.17
CA GLN A 318 24.59 21.26 -10.49
C GLN A 318 24.18 22.64 -11.08
N ASP A 319 23.01 23.16 -10.73
CA ASP A 319 22.35 24.28 -11.41
C ASP A 319 22.28 25.59 -10.59
N GLU A 320 23.19 25.80 -9.62
CA GLU A 320 23.17 26.89 -8.61
C GLU A 320 21.90 26.93 -7.72
N GLU A 321 20.84 26.21 -8.07
CA GLU A 321 19.57 26.19 -7.37
C GLU A 321 19.74 25.57 -5.99
N HIS A 322 20.61 24.56 -5.83
CA HIS A 322 20.99 24.03 -4.53
C HIS A 322 21.46 25.12 -3.56
N GLU A 323 22.48 25.91 -3.93
CA GLU A 323 23.02 26.96 -3.07
C GLU A 323 21.97 28.03 -2.77
N LYS A 324 21.18 28.40 -3.78
CA LYS A 324 20.11 29.37 -3.62
C LYS A 324 19.08 28.87 -2.62
N GLN A 325 18.58 27.64 -2.75
CA GLN A 325 17.61 27.08 -1.81
C GLN A 325 18.21 26.89 -0.41
N GLN A 326 19.46 26.46 -0.31
CA GLN A 326 20.19 26.34 0.95
C GLN A 326 20.26 27.69 1.68
N ARG A 327 20.64 28.78 0.99
CA ARG A 327 20.68 30.13 1.58
C ARG A 327 19.31 30.58 2.11
N HIS A 328 18.22 30.24 1.41
CA HIS A 328 16.87 30.59 1.88
C HIS A 328 16.48 29.81 3.13
N PHE A 329 16.76 28.50 3.20
CA PHE A 329 16.50 27.74 4.42
C PHE A 329 17.38 28.21 5.59
N LEU A 330 18.67 28.49 5.35
CA LEU A 330 19.55 29.06 6.36
C LEU A 330 19.01 30.39 6.89
N TYR A 331 18.56 31.29 6.00
CA TYR A 331 17.95 32.55 6.41
C TYR A 331 16.69 32.34 7.26
N PHE A 332 15.78 31.46 6.81
CA PHE A 332 14.56 31.13 7.55
C PHE A 332 14.88 30.59 8.95
N LEU A 333 15.77 29.59 9.04
CA LEU A 333 16.13 28.93 10.29
C LEU A 333 16.91 29.85 11.27
N LEU A 334 17.78 30.72 10.77
CA LEU A 334 18.59 31.63 11.61
C LEU A 334 17.85 32.90 12.01
N HIS A 335 17.03 33.47 11.12
CA HIS A 335 16.46 34.81 11.33
C HIS A 335 14.97 34.80 11.60
N GLN A 336 14.20 33.83 11.08
CA GLN A 336 12.74 33.85 11.19
C GLN A 336 12.22 32.92 12.29
N VAL A 337 12.79 31.72 12.42
CA VAL A 337 12.39 30.75 13.45
C VAL A 337 12.62 31.24 14.90
N PRO A 338 13.76 31.88 15.24
CA PRO A 338 14.00 32.31 16.63
C PRO A 338 13.11 33.47 17.09
N VAL A 339 12.71 34.35 16.17
CA VAL A 339 11.99 35.59 16.48
C VAL A 339 10.47 35.44 16.41
N SER A 340 9.96 34.47 15.64
CA SER A 340 8.52 34.26 15.49
C SER A 340 7.93 33.55 16.71
N SER A 341 6.75 34.01 17.12
CA SER A 341 5.95 33.41 18.20
C SER A 341 5.22 32.13 17.78
N ASN A 342 5.23 31.79 16.49
CA ASN A 342 4.61 30.55 16.00
C ASN A 342 5.42 29.30 16.37
N PHE A 343 6.73 29.44 16.61
CA PHE A 343 7.61 28.30 16.88
C PHE A 343 7.85 28.12 18.38
N SER A 344 7.63 26.90 18.87
CA SER A 344 7.90 26.53 20.24
C SER A 344 9.41 26.43 20.53
N ILE A 345 9.76 26.28 21.82
CA ILE A 345 11.14 26.03 22.25
C ILE A 345 11.68 24.72 21.64
N LEU A 346 10.85 23.68 21.53
CA LEU A 346 11.26 22.40 20.95
C LEU A 346 11.50 22.55 19.45
N THR A 347 10.61 23.21 18.73
CA THR A 347 10.76 23.49 17.29
C THR A 347 12.03 24.28 17.02
N ARG A 348 12.35 25.28 17.84
CA ARG A 348 13.60 26.06 17.72
C ARG A 348 14.84 25.17 17.94
N ARG A 349 14.81 24.25 18.91
CA ARG A 349 15.89 23.27 19.09
C ARG A 349 16.05 22.35 17.87
N MET A 350 14.94 21.96 17.26
CA MET A 350 14.97 21.14 16.06
C MET A 350 15.52 21.90 14.85
N ALA A 351 15.11 23.16 14.66
CA ALA A 351 15.70 24.05 13.66
C ALA A 351 17.22 24.16 13.82
N CYS A 352 17.73 24.29 15.05
CA CYS A 352 19.16 24.30 15.32
C CYS A 352 19.84 22.98 14.91
N LYS A 353 19.21 21.81 15.11
CA LYS A 353 19.78 20.53 14.65
C LYS A 353 19.89 20.49 13.13
N VAL A 354 18.84 20.91 12.41
CA VAL A 354 18.85 20.95 10.94
C VAL A 354 19.90 21.94 10.41
N LEU A 355 20.04 23.10 11.05
CA LEU A 355 21.11 24.06 10.76
C LEU A 355 22.50 23.41 10.86
N ILE A 356 22.77 22.69 11.96
CA ILE A 356 24.05 22.00 12.16
C ILE A 356 24.29 20.99 11.04
N THR A 357 23.27 20.22 10.64
CA THR A 357 23.37 19.28 9.51
C THR A 357 23.80 20.00 8.24
N PHE A 358 23.23 21.17 7.93
CA PHE A 358 23.60 21.94 6.73
C PHE A 358 25.04 22.44 6.75
N PHE A 359 25.53 22.90 7.90
CA PHE A 359 26.90 23.39 8.03
C PHE A 359 27.93 22.25 7.96
N TRP A 360 27.62 21.08 8.53
CA TRP A 360 28.52 19.93 8.47
C TRP A 360 28.64 19.35 7.06
N THR A 361 27.53 19.22 6.33
CA THR A 361 27.56 18.73 4.93
C THR A 361 28.29 19.68 3.98
N SER A 362 28.38 20.97 4.30
CA SER A 362 29.14 21.96 3.53
C SER A 362 30.63 22.02 3.89
N SER A 363 31.07 21.39 4.98
CA SER A 363 32.47 21.37 5.42
C SER A 363 33.24 20.13 4.95
N GLU A 364 32.55 19.10 4.44
CA GLU A 364 33.15 17.87 3.88
C GLU A 364 33.31 17.91 2.35
N LYS A 365 32.87 18.99 1.70
CA LYS A 365 33.15 19.32 0.28
C LYS A 365 34.23 20.39 0.23
#